data_AF-A0A2N1R1R0-F1
#
_entry.id   AF-A0A2N1R1R0-F1
#
_cell.length_a   1.000
_cell.length_b   1.000
_cell.length_c   1.000
_cell.angle_alpha   90.00
_cell.angle_beta   90.00
_cell.angle_gamma   90.00
#
_symmetry.space_group_name_H-M   'P 1'
#
loop_
_entity.id
_entity.type
_entity.pdbx_description
1 polymer ?
#
loop_
_entity_poly.entity_id
_entity_poly.type
_entity_poly.pdbx_seq_one_letter_code
_entity_poly.pdbx_strand_id
1 'polypeptide(L)'
;MVITLLQNISLLVAIAVVYHFVERRLGNKPLLASLLSGLLFGVAAIIAMLTPFRFPDGIIYDGRTIILAASSLFGGPIASGIATAAALALRIFYIGGVGKLAGSMSIITAAGVGLASYYWRSRSRKPLGSGRIVAIGFIVHVLMLASQLLLPDGRWKVIIPAIALPVLTLYPLGFFFICSLFIDNEERINNIDMLRELTRTLEQRVAKRTEELEEANRELESFAYSVSHDLRAPLRTMEGFSKILADEAGEKLSDTALQYVDRIGQNARKASRLIDDILRLSKISRQALVVSDIDLSSLAGEVAAEI
;
A
#
# COMPACT_ATOMS: atom_id res chain seq x y z
N MET A 1 32.26 12.86 -24.03
CA MET A 1 32.10 11.49 -23.52
C MET A 1 31.38 11.43 -22.18
N VAL A 2 31.91 12.03 -21.10
CA VAL A 2 31.25 11.98 -19.77
C VAL A 2 29.92 12.73 -19.75
N ILE A 3 29.86 13.94 -20.33
CA ILE A 3 28.63 14.75 -20.38
C ILE A 3 27.49 14.04 -21.12
N THR A 4 27.78 13.41 -22.26
CA THR A 4 26.80 12.64 -23.05
C THR A 4 26.30 11.40 -22.33
N LEU A 5 27.16 10.74 -21.54
CA LEU A 5 26.74 9.61 -20.70
C LEU A 5 25.83 10.07 -19.57
N LEU A 6 26.17 11.18 -18.90
CA LEU A 6 25.33 11.78 -17.87
C LEU A 6 23.97 12.19 -18.43
N GLN A 7 23.91 12.82 -19.60
CA GLN A 7 22.66 13.18 -20.27
C GLN A 7 21.78 11.95 -20.55
N ASN A 8 22.36 10.85 -21.04
CA ASN A 8 21.62 9.60 -21.27
C ASN A 8 21.11 8.98 -19.97
N ILE A 9 21.89 9.00 -18.89
CA ILE A 9 21.45 8.51 -17.58
C ILE A 9 20.32 9.40 -17.03
N SER A 10 20.46 10.73 -17.10
CA SER A 10 19.42 11.68 -16.68
C SER A 10 18.12 11.48 -17.47
N LEU A 11 18.22 11.24 -18.78
CA LEU A 11 17.09 10.92 -19.64
C LEU A 11 16.39 9.63 -19.18
N LEU A 12 17.15 8.55 -18.92
CA LEU A 12 16.61 7.28 -18.42
C LEU A 12 15.86 7.46 -17.09
N VAL A 13 16.44 8.21 -16.14
CA VAL A 13 15.80 8.51 -14.85
C VAL A 13 14.54 9.36 -15.03
N ALA A 14 14.59 10.39 -15.89
CA ALA A 14 13.44 11.25 -16.15
C ALA A 14 12.25 10.46 -16.72
N ILE A 15 12.51 9.57 -17.69
CA ILE A 15 11.48 8.71 -18.27
C ILE A 15 10.89 7.79 -17.21
N ALA A 16 11.73 7.24 -16.32
CA ALA A 16 11.27 6.38 -15.24
C ALA A 16 10.23 7.07 -14.34
N VAL A 17 10.51 8.32 -13.98
CA VAL A 17 9.62 9.15 -13.15
C VAL A 17 8.33 9.49 -13.91
N VAL A 18 8.44 9.92 -15.16
CA VAL A 18 7.27 10.34 -15.96
C VAL A 18 6.39 9.15 -16.31
N TYR A 19 6.98 8.00 -16.68
CA TYR A 19 6.27 6.76 -16.94
C TYR A 19 5.42 6.35 -15.73
N HIS A 20 6.04 6.37 -14.55
CA HIS A 20 5.35 6.06 -13.31
C HIS A 20 4.19 7.02 -13.02
N PHE A 21 4.38 8.32 -13.27
CA PHE A 21 3.31 9.31 -13.11
C PHE A 21 2.13 9.03 -14.05
N VAL A 22 2.40 8.65 -15.30
CA VAL A 22 1.40 8.27 -16.30
C VAL A 22 0.62 7.03 -15.84
N GLU A 23 1.31 5.95 -15.49
CA GLU A 23 0.70 4.71 -14.98
C GLU A 23 -0.17 4.96 -13.74
N ARG A 24 0.34 5.73 -12.77
CA ARG A 24 -0.40 6.04 -11.55
C ARG A 24 -1.65 6.87 -11.79
N ARG A 25 -1.60 7.84 -12.71
CA ARG A 25 -2.76 8.71 -13.02
C ARG A 25 -3.78 8.02 -13.92
N LEU A 26 -3.34 7.10 -14.76
CA LEU A 26 -4.16 6.50 -15.82
C LEU A 26 -4.34 4.99 -15.69
N GLY A 27 -4.00 4.39 -14.54
CA GLY A 27 -4.15 2.96 -14.28
C GLY A 27 -5.58 2.44 -14.53
N ASN A 28 -6.59 3.29 -14.34
CA ASN A 28 -8.00 2.95 -14.63
C ASN A 28 -8.34 2.98 -16.14
N LYS A 29 -7.42 3.44 -17.01
CA LYS A 29 -7.56 3.56 -18.46
C LYS A 29 -6.32 2.95 -19.16
N PRO A 30 -6.18 1.62 -19.17
CA PRO A 30 -4.95 0.93 -19.58
C PRO A 30 -4.53 1.22 -21.02
N LEU A 31 -5.50 1.42 -21.92
CA LEU A 31 -5.22 1.77 -23.32
C LEU A 31 -4.60 3.17 -23.44
N LEU A 32 -5.11 4.16 -22.69
CA LEU A 32 -4.58 5.52 -22.69
C LEU A 32 -3.18 5.58 -22.03
N ALA A 33 -2.98 4.84 -20.94
CA ALA A 33 -1.67 4.69 -20.31
C ALA A 33 -0.64 4.11 -21.29
N SER A 34 -1.00 3.04 -22.01
CA SER A 34 -0.12 2.42 -23.01
C SER A 34 0.23 3.37 -24.17
N LEU A 35 -0.74 4.16 -24.66
CA LEU A 35 -0.50 5.15 -25.72
C LEU A 35 0.47 6.24 -25.26
N LEU A 36 0.25 6.81 -24.08
CA LEU A 36 1.10 7.89 -23.54
C LEU A 36 2.49 7.38 -23.15
N SER A 37 2.59 6.18 -22.57
CA SER A 37 3.86 5.52 -22.32
C SER A 37 4.63 5.28 -23.62
N GLY A 38 3.95 4.80 -24.68
CA GLY A 38 4.56 4.66 -26.00
C GLY A 38 5.09 5.96 -26.58
N LEU A 39 4.33 7.06 -26.45
CA LEU A 39 4.77 8.38 -26.88
C LEU A 39 5.99 8.86 -26.07
N LEU A 40 5.95 8.71 -24.74
CA LEU A 40 7.04 9.08 -23.84
C LEU A 40 8.34 8.36 -24.20
N PHE A 41 8.29 7.03 -24.34
CA PHE A 41 9.44 6.23 -24.74
C PHE A 41 9.90 6.53 -26.17
N GLY A 42 8.97 6.83 -27.09
CA GLY A 42 9.29 7.26 -28.45
C GLY A 42 10.07 8.57 -28.48
N VAL A 43 9.59 9.60 -27.76
CA VAL A 43 10.28 10.90 -27.64
C VAL A 43 11.65 10.72 -26.99
N ALA A 44 11.74 9.92 -25.95
CA ALA A 44 13.00 9.57 -25.32
C ALA A 44 14.00 8.89 -26.25
N ALA A 45 13.55 7.89 -27.01
CA ALA A 45 14.40 7.20 -27.99
C ALA A 45 14.88 8.19 -29.07
N ILE A 46 14.02 9.10 -29.53
CA ILE A 46 14.38 10.19 -30.45
C ILE A 46 15.46 11.09 -29.85
N ILE A 47 15.28 11.55 -28.60
CA ILE A 47 16.28 12.40 -27.92
C ILE A 47 17.63 11.69 -27.82
N ALA A 48 17.63 10.40 -27.41
CA ALA A 48 18.85 9.60 -27.35
C ALA A 48 19.53 9.50 -28.73
N MET A 49 18.76 9.28 -29.80
CA MET A 49 19.28 9.23 -31.17
C MET A 49 19.84 10.56 -31.68
N LEU A 50 19.29 11.70 -31.23
CA LEU A 50 19.75 13.04 -31.59
C LEU A 50 20.96 13.50 -30.77
N THR A 51 21.27 12.82 -29.66
CA THR A 51 22.41 13.10 -28.78
C THR A 51 23.43 11.95 -28.74
N PRO A 52 23.92 11.48 -29.90
CA PRO A 52 24.73 10.29 -29.91
C PRO A 52 26.15 10.55 -29.42
N PHE A 53 26.73 9.51 -28.83
CA PHE A 53 28.14 9.39 -28.59
C PHE A 53 28.91 9.29 -29.90
N ARG A 54 29.87 10.21 -30.10
CA ARG A 54 30.77 10.22 -31.27
C ARG A 54 32.13 9.70 -30.84
N PHE A 55 32.55 8.59 -31.45
CA PHE A 55 33.92 8.08 -31.32
C PHE A 55 34.85 8.79 -32.33
N PRO A 56 36.18 8.84 -32.05
CA PRO A 56 37.16 9.52 -32.92
C PRO A 56 37.12 9.08 -34.39
N ASP A 57 36.76 7.82 -34.66
CA ASP A 57 36.70 7.26 -36.02
C ASP A 57 35.38 7.56 -36.77
N GLY A 58 34.60 8.55 -36.31
CA GLY A 58 33.31 8.92 -36.91
C GLY A 58 32.16 7.94 -36.61
N ILE A 59 32.37 7.02 -35.67
CA ILE A 59 31.37 6.03 -35.25
C ILE A 59 30.38 6.69 -34.27
N ILE A 60 29.07 6.52 -34.52
CA ILE A 60 27.99 7.17 -33.78
C ILE A 60 27.16 6.10 -33.06
N TYR A 61 27.05 6.18 -31.73
CA TYR A 61 26.25 5.28 -30.90
C TYR A 61 25.39 6.04 -29.90
N ASP A 62 24.21 5.52 -29.59
CA ASP A 62 23.27 6.15 -28.66
C ASP A 62 22.67 5.12 -27.68
N GLY A 63 21.90 5.59 -26.70
CA GLY A 63 21.28 4.76 -25.66
C GLY A 63 19.91 4.18 -26.02
N ARG A 64 19.44 4.27 -27.27
CA ARG A 64 18.03 3.96 -27.63
C ARG A 64 17.65 2.51 -27.40
N THR A 65 18.58 1.56 -27.51
CA THR A 65 18.27 0.12 -27.35
C THR A 65 17.83 -0.20 -25.93
N ILE A 66 18.38 0.50 -24.93
CA ILE A 66 17.96 0.40 -23.53
C ILE A 66 16.52 0.89 -23.39
N ILE A 67 16.23 2.07 -23.94
CA ILE A 67 14.92 2.74 -23.86
C ILE A 67 13.84 1.89 -24.56
N LEU A 68 14.12 1.38 -25.76
CA LEU A 68 13.18 0.58 -26.54
C LEU A 68 12.92 -0.79 -25.90
N ALA A 69 13.96 -1.47 -25.41
CA ALA A 69 13.79 -2.73 -24.71
C ALA A 69 12.97 -2.56 -23.41
N ALA A 70 13.23 -1.48 -22.66
CA ALA A 70 12.44 -1.14 -21.46
C ALA A 70 10.99 -0.78 -21.82
N SER A 71 10.78 0.03 -22.86
CA SER A 71 9.45 0.37 -23.37
C SER A 71 8.63 -0.87 -23.70
N SER A 72 9.23 -1.87 -24.35
CA SER A 72 8.54 -3.11 -24.71
C SER A 72 8.30 -4.01 -23.50
N LEU A 73 9.25 -4.07 -22.57
CA LEU A 73 9.16 -4.90 -21.36
C LEU A 73 8.09 -4.41 -20.38
N PHE A 74 7.95 -3.10 -20.22
CA PHE A 74 7.03 -2.50 -19.23
C PHE A 74 5.76 -1.93 -19.88
N GLY A 75 5.88 -1.22 -21.00
CA GLY A 75 4.73 -0.60 -21.68
C GLY A 75 3.93 -1.55 -22.59
N GLY A 76 4.39 -2.78 -22.79
CA GLY A 76 3.68 -3.79 -23.57
C GLY A 76 3.63 -3.52 -25.09
N PRO A 77 2.78 -4.24 -25.84
CA PRO A 77 2.81 -4.25 -27.31
C PRO A 77 2.44 -2.90 -27.94
N ILE A 78 1.47 -2.18 -27.37
CA ILE A 78 1.02 -0.88 -27.89
C ILE A 78 2.14 0.17 -27.74
N ALA A 79 2.68 0.31 -26.52
CA ALA A 79 3.77 1.25 -26.27
C ALA A 79 5.01 0.90 -27.11
N SER A 80 5.37 -0.39 -27.16
CA SER A 80 6.45 -0.92 -28.00
C SER A 80 6.26 -0.53 -29.46
N GLY A 81 5.06 -0.71 -30.02
CA GLY A 81 4.76 -0.38 -31.41
C GLY A 81 4.98 1.10 -31.70
N ILE A 82 4.47 1.99 -30.84
CA ILE A 82 4.60 3.45 -31.00
C ILE A 82 6.07 3.87 -30.89
N ALA A 83 6.78 3.46 -29.85
CA ALA A 83 8.17 3.84 -29.63
C ALA A 83 9.08 3.31 -30.75
N THR A 84 8.86 2.06 -31.19
CA THR A 84 9.62 1.44 -32.28
C THR A 84 9.35 2.15 -33.61
N ALA A 85 8.08 2.45 -33.93
CA ALA A 85 7.72 3.17 -35.15
C ALA A 85 8.35 4.57 -35.19
N ALA A 86 8.29 5.31 -34.07
CA ALA A 86 8.91 6.63 -33.95
C ALA A 86 10.43 6.57 -34.16
N ALA A 87 11.12 5.62 -33.52
CA ALA A 87 12.56 5.43 -33.66
C ALA A 87 12.97 5.00 -35.08
N LEU A 88 12.21 4.09 -35.70
CA LEU A 88 12.44 3.66 -37.09
C LEU A 88 12.22 4.81 -38.07
N ALA A 89 11.17 5.61 -37.90
CA ALA A 89 10.89 6.76 -38.75
C ALA A 89 12.06 7.76 -38.72
N LEU A 90 12.54 8.13 -37.52
CA LEU A 90 13.70 9.01 -37.39
C LEU A 90 14.95 8.39 -38.03
N ARG A 91 15.19 7.08 -37.82
CA ARG A 91 16.37 6.39 -38.38
C ARG A 91 16.35 6.37 -39.91
N ILE A 92 15.20 6.04 -40.50
CA ILE A 92 15.06 5.77 -41.94
C ILE A 92 14.99 7.05 -42.75
N PHE A 93 14.26 8.07 -42.26
CA PHE A 93 13.95 9.29 -43.01
C PHE A 93 14.85 10.47 -42.68
N TYR A 94 15.31 10.62 -41.42
CA TYR A 94 16.07 11.80 -41.00
C TYR A 94 17.58 11.52 -40.89
N ILE A 95 17.99 10.49 -40.13
CA ILE A 95 19.42 10.23 -39.91
C ILE A 95 20.06 9.56 -41.13
N GLY A 96 19.39 8.55 -41.70
CA GLY A 96 19.87 7.85 -42.90
C GLY A 96 21.30 7.29 -42.79
N GLY A 97 22.00 7.29 -43.92
CA GLY A 97 23.42 6.92 -44.02
C GLY A 97 23.71 5.43 -44.20
N VAL A 98 25.00 5.11 -44.38
CA VAL A 98 25.53 3.75 -44.64
C VAL A 98 25.16 2.71 -43.58
N GLY A 99 24.87 3.15 -42.35
CA GLY A 99 24.46 2.27 -41.24
C GLY A 99 22.95 2.09 -41.11
N LYS A 100 22.13 2.51 -42.09
CA LYS A 100 20.66 2.49 -41.98
C LYS A 100 20.11 1.12 -41.62
N LEU A 101 20.51 0.06 -42.33
CA LEU A 101 20.06 -1.31 -42.08
C LEU A 101 20.46 -1.83 -40.68
N ALA A 102 21.73 -1.72 -40.31
CA ALA A 102 22.22 -2.11 -38.98
C ALA A 102 21.49 -1.36 -37.85
N GLY A 103 21.27 -0.05 -38.03
CA GLY A 103 20.56 0.78 -37.07
C GLY A 103 19.08 0.45 -36.93
N SER A 104 18.40 0.09 -38.03
CA SER A 104 17.01 -0.37 -37.97
C SER A 104 16.88 -1.76 -37.35
N MET A 105 17.82 -2.67 -37.66
CA MET A 105 17.81 -4.01 -37.07
C MET A 105 18.05 -3.97 -35.55
N SER A 106 18.97 -3.13 -35.05
CA SER A 106 19.14 -2.96 -33.60
C SER A 106 17.88 -2.45 -32.88
N ILE A 107 17.10 -1.58 -33.52
CA ILE A 107 15.80 -1.11 -32.99
C ILE A 107 14.81 -2.28 -32.91
N ILE A 108 14.67 -3.05 -34.00
CA ILE A 108 13.74 -4.18 -34.09
C ILE A 108 14.12 -5.28 -33.09
N THR A 109 15.41 -5.63 -32.97
CA THR A 109 15.86 -6.67 -32.05
C THR A 109 15.67 -6.25 -30.59
N ALA A 110 15.96 -4.99 -30.24
CA ALA A 110 15.75 -4.49 -28.88
C ALA A 110 14.28 -4.54 -28.48
N ALA A 111 13.39 -4.03 -29.34
CA ALA A 111 11.95 -4.09 -29.11
C ALA A 111 11.44 -5.54 -29.05
N GLY A 112 11.92 -6.41 -29.96
CA GLY A 112 11.53 -7.82 -30.02
C GLY A 112 11.89 -8.59 -28.75
N VAL A 113 13.11 -8.43 -28.23
CA VAL A 113 13.53 -9.08 -26.97
C VAL A 113 12.75 -8.53 -25.79
N GLY A 114 12.54 -7.21 -25.72
CA GLY A 114 11.75 -6.60 -24.66
C GLY A 114 10.30 -7.09 -24.67
N LEU A 115 9.69 -7.23 -25.85
CA LEU A 115 8.32 -7.72 -26.01
C LEU A 115 8.21 -9.22 -25.69
N ALA A 116 9.17 -10.03 -26.11
CA ALA A 116 9.25 -11.44 -25.72
C ALA A 116 9.34 -11.57 -24.18
N SER A 117 10.13 -10.70 -23.55
CA SER A 117 10.27 -10.64 -22.10
C SER A 117 8.98 -10.18 -21.40
N TYR A 118 8.22 -9.26 -22.00
CA TYR A 118 6.88 -8.86 -21.53
C TYR A 118 5.88 -10.03 -21.56
N TYR A 119 5.79 -10.77 -22.67
CA TYR A 119 4.89 -11.93 -22.77
C TYR A 119 5.30 -13.05 -21.81
N TRP A 120 6.60 -13.25 -21.64
CA TRP A 120 7.11 -14.22 -20.67
C TRP A 120 6.79 -13.81 -19.23
N ARG A 121 6.98 -12.53 -18.87
CA ARG A 121 6.64 -11.98 -17.54
C ARG A 121 5.15 -12.11 -17.25
N SER A 122 4.30 -11.71 -18.20
CA SER A 122 2.83 -11.77 -18.04
C SER A 122 2.30 -13.20 -17.94
N ARG A 123 2.91 -14.17 -18.63
CA ARG A 123 2.50 -15.58 -18.55
C ARG A 123 3.03 -16.32 -17.32
N SER A 124 4.27 -16.02 -16.89
CA SER A 124 4.92 -16.77 -15.81
C SER A 124 4.51 -16.31 -14.41
N ARG A 125 3.96 -15.09 -14.26
CA ARG A 125 3.65 -14.42 -12.98
C ARG A 125 4.81 -14.40 -11.96
N LYS A 126 6.03 -14.75 -12.38
CA LYS A 126 7.22 -14.73 -11.53
C LYS A 126 7.83 -13.34 -11.57
N PRO A 127 8.29 -12.80 -10.42
CA PRO A 127 9.01 -11.53 -10.41
C PRO A 127 10.29 -11.61 -11.26
N LEU A 128 10.67 -10.49 -11.86
CA LEU A 128 11.92 -10.32 -12.59
C LEU A 128 13.04 -10.11 -11.57
N GLY A 129 13.65 -11.22 -11.11
CA GLY A 129 14.84 -11.13 -10.27
C GLY A 129 16.03 -10.49 -11.00
N SER A 130 16.96 -9.91 -10.25
CA SER A 130 18.13 -9.17 -10.76
C SER A 130 18.91 -9.91 -11.85
N GLY A 131 19.16 -11.21 -11.67
CA GLY A 131 19.88 -12.03 -12.66
C GLY A 131 19.19 -12.13 -14.02
N ARG A 132 17.85 -12.11 -14.04
CA ARG A 132 17.07 -12.18 -15.29
C ARG A 132 17.12 -10.85 -16.04
N ILE A 133 17.04 -9.74 -15.32
CA ILE A 133 17.15 -8.40 -15.91
C ILE A 133 18.52 -8.25 -16.58
N VAL A 134 19.59 -8.66 -15.88
CA VAL A 134 20.95 -8.65 -16.44
C VAL A 134 21.04 -9.53 -17.69
N ALA A 135 20.48 -10.74 -17.66
CA ALA A 135 20.47 -11.63 -18.82
C ALA A 135 19.73 -11.02 -20.03
N ILE A 136 18.54 -10.44 -19.82
CA ILE A 136 17.79 -9.73 -20.88
C ILE A 136 18.62 -8.57 -21.43
N GLY A 137 19.21 -7.76 -20.54
CA GLY A 137 20.10 -6.66 -20.91
C GLY A 137 21.27 -7.13 -21.77
N PHE A 138 21.93 -8.23 -21.41
CA PHE A 138 22.99 -8.81 -22.22
C PHE A 138 22.49 -9.28 -23.59
N ILE A 139 21.37 -10.01 -23.65
CA ILE A 139 20.79 -10.52 -24.90
C ILE A 139 20.48 -9.36 -25.86
N VAL A 140 19.83 -8.29 -25.36
CA VAL A 140 19.52 -7.10 -26.16
C VAL A 140 20.79 -6.51 -26.79
N HIS A 141 21.86 -6.36 -26.00
CA HIS A 141 23.08 -5.70 -26.46
C HIS A 141 23.98 -6.59 -27.30
N VAL A 142 23.96 -7.92 -27.09
CA VAL A 142 24.59 -8.89 -28.01
C VAL A 142 23.91 -8.87 -29.36
N LEU A 143 22.57 -8.87 -29.42
CA LEU A 143 21.83 -8.79 -30.68
C LEU A 143 22.02 -7.42 -31.36
N MET A 144 22.13 -6.34 -30.57
CA MET A 144 22.52 -5.03 -31.09
C MET A 144 23.90 -5.06 -31.75
N LEU A 145 24.91 -5.71 -31.12
CA LEU A 145 26.23 -5.87 -31.72
C LEU A 145 26.19 -6.75 -32.98
N ALA A 146 25.41 -7.84 -32.96
CA ALA A 146 25.21 -8.72 -34.11
C ALA A 146 24.60 -7.96 -35.29
N SER A 147 23.70 -6.99 -35.04
CA SER A 147 23.14 -6.15 -36.11
C SER A 147 24.19 -5.29 -36.84
N GLN A 148 25.36 -5.06 -36.24
CA GLN A 148 26.46 -4.33 -36.90
C GLN A 148 27.14 -5.13 -38.00
N LEU A 149 26.95 -6.45 -38.07
CA LEU A 149 27.43 -7.27 -39.19
C LEU A 149 26.79 -6.88 -40.53
N LEU A 150 25.66 -6.17 -40.49
CA LEU A 150 24.97 -5.63 -41.66
C LEU A 150 25.58 -4.31 -42.18
N LEU A 151 26.66 -3.82 -41.56
CA LEU A 151 27.35 -2.64 -42.06
C LEU A 151 28.10 -2.95 -43.38
N PRO A 152 27.97 -2.08 -44.41
CA PRO A 152 28.65 -2.28 -45.68
C PRO A 152 30.17 -2.15 -45.55
N ASP A 153 30.89 -2.60 -46.58
CA ASP A 153 32.35 -2.49 -46.74
C ASP A 153 33.18 -3.19 -45.64
N GLY A 154 32.58 -4.09 -44.86
CA GLY A 154 33.28 -4.79 -43.77
C GLY A 154 33.65 -3.90 -42.57
N ARG A 155 33.05 -2.70 -42.45
CA ARG A 155 33.34 -1.73 -41.36
C ARG A 155 33.12 -2.30 -39.96
N TRP A 156 32.31 -3.34 -39.84
CA TRP A 156 32.10 -4.08 -38.59
C TRP A 156 33.41 -4.59 -37.96
N LYS A 157 34.43 -4.89 -38.77
CA LYS A 157 35.75 -5.34 -38.28
C LYS A 157 36.47 -4.30 -37.43
N VAL A 158 36.21 -3.01 -37.69
CA VAL A 158 36.77 -1.89 -36.92
C VAL A 158 35.82 -1.51 -35.80
N ILE A 159 34.52 -1.48 -36.09
CA ILE A 159 33.50 -0.95 -35.17
C ILE A 159 33.26 -1.89 -33.99
N ILE A 160 33.09 -3.20 -34.22
CA ILE A 160 32.75 -4.15 -33.15
C ILE A 160 33.85 -4.16 -32.08
N PRO A 161 35.15 -4.32 -32.39
CA PRO A 161 36.20 -4.28 -31.36
C PRO A 161 36.27 -2.96 -30.60
N ALA A 162 35.99 -1.82 -31.28
CA ALA A 162 36.03 -0.50 -30.66
C ALA A 162 34.91 -0.28 -29.62
N ILE A 163 33.73 -0.89 -29.83
CA ILE A 163 32.54 -0.59 -29.02
C ILE A 163 32.00 -1.76 -28.21
N ALA A 164 32.41 -3.01 -28.49
CA ALA A 164 31.88 -4.20 -27.83
C ALA A 164 32.07 -4.15 -26.31
N LEU A 165 33.27 -3.80 -25.83
CA LEU A 165 33.56 -3.78 -24.40
C LEU A 165 32.76 -2.70 -23.65
N PRO A 166 32.75 -1.42 -24.08
CA PRO A 166 31.89 -0.41 -23.46
C PRO A 166 30.40 -0.75 -23.53
N VAL A 167 29.92 -1.28 -24.65
CA VAL A 167 28.50 -1.62 -24.82
C VAL A 167 28.10 -2.78 -23.91
N LEU A 168 28.85 -3.88 -23.91
CA LEU A 168 28.50 -5.07 -23.11
C LEU A 168 28.67 -4.86 -21.60
N THR A 169 29.34 -3.79 -21.18
CA THR A 169 29.46 -3.42 -19.77
C THR A 169 28.44 -2.34 -19.39
N LEU A 170 28.50 -1.17 -20.03
CA LEU A 170 27.70 -0.01 -19.64
C LEU A 170 26.22 -0.18 -19.96
N TYR A 171 25.86 -0.80 -21.09
CA TYR A 171 24.46 -0.82 -21.52
C TYR A 171 23.62 -1.86 -20.77
N PRO A 172 24.07 -3.11 -20.54
CA PRO A 172 23.38 -4.02 -19.64
C PRO A 172 23.26 -3.47 -18.21
N LEU A 173 24.26 -2.74 -17.73
CA LEU A 173 24.21 -2.07 -16.43
C LEU A 173 23.15 -0.95 -16.40
N GLY A 174 23.11 -0.11 -17.44
CA GLY A 174 22.08 0.92 -17.58
C GLY A 174 20.67 0.32 -17.70
N PHE A 175 20.53 -0.76 -18.45
CA PHE A 175 19.29 -1.54 -18.56
C PHE A 175 18.87 -2.15 -17.22
N PHE A 176 19.83 -2.67 -16.45
CA PHE A 176 19.59 -3.17 -15.10
C PHE A 176 19.05 -2.06 -14.20
N PHE A 177 19.72 -0.92 -14.11
CA PHE A 177 19.28 0.17 -13.25
C PHE A 177 17.88 0.70 -13.60
N ILE A 178 17.59 0.93 -14.88
CA ILE A 178 16.25 1.41 -15.27
C ILE A 178 15.17 0.37 -14.96
N CYS A 179 15.41 -0.91 -15.25
CA CYS A 179 14.43 -1.96 -14.97
C CYS A 179 14.23 -2.16 -13.47
N SER A 180 15.30 -2.12 -12.67
CA SER A 180 15.21 -2.21 -11.20
C SER A 180 14.42 -1.04 -10.62
N LEU A 181 14.63 0.17 -11.12
CA LEU A 181 13.86 1.35 -10.69
C LEU A 181 12.36 1.19 -11.01
N PHE A 182 12.04 0.67 -12.20
CA PHE A 182 10.65 0.43 -12.61
C PHE A 182 9.98 -0.62 -11.72
N ILE A 183 10.66 -1.75 -11.47
CA ILE A 183 10.14 -2.84 -10.65
C ILE A 183 9.95 -2.40 -9.19
N ASP A 184 10.93 -1.71 -8.59
CA ASP A 184 10.83 -1.19 -7.22
C ASP A 184 9.62 -0.23 -7.09
N ASN A 185 9.41 0.62 -8.08
CA ASN A 185 8.25 1.52 -8.11
C ASN A 185 6.90 0.80 -8.26
N GLU A 186 6.82 -0.24 -9.10
CA GLU A 186 5.62 -1.07 -9.23
C GLU A 186 5.30 -1.80 -7.92
N GLU A 187 6.31 -2.39 -7.26
CA GLU A 187 6.17 -3.05 -5.96
C GLU A 187 5.73 -2.07 -4.87
N ARG A 188 6.29 -0.86 -4.85
CA ARG A 188 5.89 0.19 -3.90
C ARG A 188 4.42 0.56 -4.03
N ILE A 189 3.90 0.73 -5.25
CA ILE A 189 2.48 1.05 -5.45
C ILE A 189 1.60 -0.09 -4.92
N ASN A 190 1.89 -1.33 -5.32
CA ASN A 190 1.11 -2.48 -4.91
C ASN A 190 1.09 -2.63 -3.38
N ASN A 191 2.22 -2.39 -2.73
CA ASN A 191 2.33 -2.42 -1.27
C ASN A 191 1.50 -1.29 -0.60
N ILE A 192 1.53 -0.08 -1.16
CA ILE A 192 0.71 1.05 -0.66
C ILE A 192 -0.77 0.76 -0.78
N ASP A 193 -1.21 0.21 -1.91
CA ASP A 193 -2.62 -0.10 -2.14
C ASP A 193 -3.10 -1.27 -1.26
N MET A 194 -2.27 -2.30 -1.09
CA MET A 194 -2.52 -3.39 -0.14
C MET A 194 -2.65 -2.87 1.30
N LEU A 195 -1.74 -1.98 1.72
CA LEU A 195 -1.79 -1.36 3.06
C LEU A 195 -3.08 -0.58 3.25
N ARG A 196 -3.53 0.20 2.26
CA ARG A 196 -4.79 0.94 2.33
C ARG A 196 -6.00 0.03 2.48
N GLU A 197 -6.04 -1.08 1.73
CA GLU A 197 -7.11 -2.06 1.82
C GLU A 197 -7.14 -2.75 3.20
N LEU A 198 -5.97 -3.10 3.72
CA LEU A 198 -5.83 -3.66 5.07
C LEU A 198 -6.29 -2.66 6.14
N THR A 199 -5.85 -1.40 6.07
CA THR A 199 -6.29 -0.35 7.00
C THR A 199 -7.80 -0.19 7.00
N ARG A 200 -8.42 -0.09 5.81
CA ARG A 200 -9.88 0.03 5.68
C ARG A 200 -10.61 -1.17 6.28
N THR A 201 -10.12 -2.38 6.04
CA THR A 201 -10.71 -3.61 6.59
C THR A 201 -10.58 -3.66 8.12
N LEU A 202 -9.44 -3.22 8.66
CA LEU A 202 -9.22 -3.15 10.11
C LEU A 202 -10.14 -2.11 10.75
N GLU A 203 -10.27 -0.92 10.17
CA GLU A 203 -11.20 0.11 10.65
C GLU A 203 -12.65 -0.39 10.70
N GLN A 204 -13.10 -1.08 9.66
CA GLN A 204 -14.44 -1.69 9.64
C GLN A 204 -14.62 -2.76 10.73
N ARG A 205 -13.61 -3.61 10.94
CA ARG A 205 -13.65 -4.64 11.99
C ARG A 205 -13.65 -4.02 13.38
N VAL A 206 -12.85 -2.98 13.60
CA VAL A 206 -12.83 -2.24 14.87
C VAL A 206 -14.19 -1.62 15.12
N ALA A 207 -14.74 -0.88 14.15
CA ALA A 207 -16.06 -0.26 14.28
C ALA A 207 -17.16 -1.29 14.61
N LYS A 208 -17.19 -2.42 13.88
CA LYS A 208 -18.16 -3.50 14.15
C LYS A 208 -18.00 -4.11 15.53
N ARG A 209 -16.75 -4.37 15.97
CA ARG A 209 -16.48 -4.93 17.30
C ARG A 209 -16.82 -3.95 18.41
N THR A 210 -16.59 -2.66 18.19
CA THR A 210 -17.00 -1.62 19.13
C THR A 210 -18.52 -1.58 19.25
N GLU A 211 -19.26 -1.64 18.15
CA GLU A 211 -20.72 -1.71 18.15
C GLU A 211 -21.24 -2.97 18.87
N GLU A 212 -20.71 -4.16 18.56
CA GLU A 212 -21.06 -5.42 19.25
C GLU A 212 -20.76 -5.33 20.76
N LEU A 213 -19.65 -4.71 21.15
CA LEU A 213 -19.28 -4.54 22.55
C LEU A 213 -20.22 -3.56 23.27
N GLU A 214 -20.61 -2.46 22.61
CA GLU A 214 -21.57 -1.49 23.14
C GLU A 214 -22.97 -2.09 23.29
N GLU A 215 -23.40 -2.94 22.36
CA GLU A 215 -24.66 -3.69 22.45
C GLU A 215 -24.63 -4.69 23.60
N ALA A 216 -23.62 -5.58 23.65
CA ALA A 216 -23.49 -6.56 24.73
C ALA A 216 -23.39 -5.90 26.11
N ASN A 217 -22.72 -4.75 26.20
CA ASN A 217 -22.64 -3.97 27.44
C ASN A 217 -24.01 -3.42 27.85
N ARG A 218 -24.82 -2.90 26.90
CA ARG A 218 -26.21 -2.46 27.16
C ARG A 218 -27.12 -3.60 27.59
N GLU A 219 -26.98 -4.78 26.97
CA GLU A 219 -27.74 -5.97 27.38
C GLU A 219 -27.39 -6.41 28.81
N LEU A 220 -26.09 -6.40 29.15
CA LEU A 220 -25.64 -6.73 30.50
C LEU A 220 -26.18 -5.74 31.54
N GLU A 221 -26.27 -4.46 31.20
CA GLU A 221 -26.90 -3.44 32.08
C GLU A 221 -28.38 -3.71 32.31
N SER A 222 -29.12 -3.98 31.25
CA SER A 222 -30.56 -4.32 31.32
C SER A 222 -30.77 -5.56 32.19
N PHE A 223 -29.96 -6.60 31.99
CA PHE A 223 -29.99 -7.82 32.79
C PHE A 223 -29.67 -7.55 34.27
N ALA A 224 -28.59 -6.82 34.56
CA ALA A 224 -28.20 -6.49 35.93
C ALA A 224 -29.29 -5.68 36.66
N TYR A 225 -29.96 -4.76 35.95
CA TYR A 225 -31.07 -3.99 36.49
C TYR A 225 -32.29 -4.88 36.80
N SER A 226 -32.68 -5.75 35.86
CA SER A 226 -33.81 -6.67 36.04
C SER A 226 -33.59 -7.61 37.24
N VAL A 227 -32.43 -8.27 37.30
CA VAL A 227 -32.10 -9.20 38.41
C VAL A 227 -32.11 -8.48 39.75
N SER A 228 -31.55 -7.27 39.82
CA SER A 228 -31.53 -6.48 41.05
C SER A 228 -32.93 -6.09 41.52
N HIS A 229 -33.82 -5.72 40.59
CA HIS A 229 -35.21 -5.44 40.90
C HIS A 229 -35.94 -6.69 41.44
N ASP A 230 -35.74 -7.83 40.78
CA ASP A 230 -36.39 -9.09 41.14
C ASP A 230 -35.89 -9.65 42.48
N LEU A 231 -34.63 -9.37 42.85
CA LEU A 231 -34.06 -9.70 44.16
C LEU A 231 -34.56 -8.78 45.28
N ARG A 232 -34.98 -7.55 44.97
CA ARG A 232 -35.45 -6.60 45.98
C ARG A 232 -36.78 -7.02 46.60
N ALA A 233 -37.70 -7.59 45.81
CA ALA A 233 -38.99 -8.07 46.29
C ALA A 233 -38.87 -9.15 47.39
N PRO A 234 -38.14 -10.27 47.21
CA PRO A 234 -37.99 -11.28 48.26
C PRO A 234 -37.22 -10.77 49.48
N LEU A 235 -36.21 -9.90 49.30
CA LEU A 235 -35.49 -9.29 50.43
C LEU A 235 -36.40 -8.40 51.27
N ARG A 236 -37.25 -7.58 50.64
CA ARG A 236 -38.24 -6.74 51.34
C ARG A 236 -39.29 -7.59 52.06
N THR A 237 -39.71 -8.69 51.45
CA THR A 237 -40.63 -9.65 52.08
C THR A 237 -40.01 -10.32 53.29
N MET A 238 -38.74 -10.76 53.21
CA MET A 238 -38.00 -11.31 54.35
C MET A 238 -37.87 -10.29 55.48
N GLU A 239 -37.50 -9.05 55.16
CA GLU A 239 -37.43 -7.97 56.15
C GLU A 239 -38.80 -7.70 56.81
N GLY A 240 -39.86 -7.63 56.01
CA GLY A 240 -41.22 -7.40 56.49
C GLY A 240 -41.73 -8.52 57.41
N PHE A 241 -41.56 -9.79 57.02
CA PHE A 241 -41.93 -10.91 57.87
C PHE A 241 -41.08 -11.01 59.14
N SER A 242 -39.78 -10.74 59.07
CA SER A 242 -38.95 -10.64 60.28
C SER A 242 -39.47 -9.58 61.24
N LYS A 243 -39.93 -8.43 60.73
CA LYS A 243 -40.51 -7.36 61.56
C LYS A 243 -41.85 -7.78 62.17
N ILE A 244 -42.78 -8.31 61.37
CA ILE A 244 -44.09 -8.80 61.85
C ILE A 244 -43.90 -9.86 62.92
N LEU A 245 -42.99 -10.81 62.72
CA LEU A 245 -42.74 -11.89 63.68
C LEU A 245 -42.16 -11.36 65.01
N ALA A 246 -41.30 -10.35 64.96
CA ALA A 246 -40.77 -9.69 66.14
C ALA A 246 -41.86 -8.90 66.89
N ASP A 247 -42.72 -8.17 66.16
CA ASP A 247 -43.76 -7.30 66.73
C ASP A 247 -44.94 -8.11 67.31
N GLU A 248 -45.42 -9.16 66.62
CA GLU A 248 -46.63 -9.91 67.01
C GLU A 248 -46.35 -11.12 67.91
N ALA A 249 -45.20 -11.76 67.77
CA ALA A 249 -44.86 -13.00 68.49
C ALA A 249 -43.63 -12.86 69.41
N GLY A 250 -43.05 -11.66 69.53
CA GLY A 250 -41.82 -11.41 70.29
C GLY A 250 -41.87 -11.94 71.73
N GLU A 251 -42.94 -11.68 72.47
CA GLU A 251 -43.09 -12.13 73.87
C GLU A 251 -43.21 -13.66 74.03
N LYS A 252 -43.54 -14.38 72.95
CA LYS A 252 -43.68 -15.85 72.93
C LYS A 252 -42.43 -16.56 72.42
N LEU A 253 -41.49 -15.81 71.84
CA LEU A 253 -40.24 -16.32 71.31
C LEU A 253 -39.19 -16.36 72.42
N SER A 254 -38.30 -17.35 72.39
CA SER A 254 -37.11 -17.34 73.25
C SER A 254 -36.14 -16.24 72.79
N ASP A 255 -35.30 -15.76 73.70
CA ASP A 255 -34.26 -14.75 73.39
C ASP A 255 -33.40 -15.14 72.17
N THR A 256 -33.04 -16.42 72.07
CA THR A 256 -32.27 -16.97 70.94
C THR A 256 -33.05 -16.90 69.63
N ALA A 257 -34.35 -17.20 69.65
CA ALA A 257 -35.19 -17.13 68.45
C ALA A 257 -35.38 -15.67 68.00
N LEU A 258 -35.54 -14.74 68.94
CA LEU A 258 -35.61 -13.30 68.68
C LEU A 258 -34.33 -12.78 68.00
N GLN A 259 -33.15 -13.23 68.46
CA GLN A 259 -31.87 -12.91 67.82
C GLN A 259 -31.76 -13.44 66.39
N TYR A 260 -32.32 -14.62 66.08
CA TYR A 260 -32.33 -15.14 64.71
C TYR A 260 -33.23 -14.30 63.79
N VAL A 261 -34.41 -13.91 64.28
CA VAL A 261 -35.36 -13.06 63.52
C VAL A 261 -34.73 -11.71 63.17
N ASP A 262 -34.10 -11.06 64.15
CA ASP A 262 -33.39 -9.80 63.94
C ASP A 262 -32.23 -9.96 62.96
N ARG A 263 -31.42 -11.03 63.09
CA ARG A 263 -30.35 -11.35 62.13
C ARG A 263 -30.86 -11.56 60.70
N ILE A 264 -32.01 -12.22 60.50
CA ILE A 264 -32.60 -12.42 59.17
C ILE A 264 -32.97 -11.05 58.56
N GLY A 265 -33.67 -10.19 59.32
CA GLY A 265 -34.04 -8.85 58.85
C GLY A 265 -32.83 -7.96 58.56
N GLN A 266 -31.80 -8.01 59.41
CA GLN A 266 -30.55 -7.27 59.19
C GLN A 266 -29.80 -7.74 57.94
N ASN A 267 -29.71 -9.05 57.70
CA ASN A 267 -29.08 -9.60 56.50
C ASN A 267 -29.86 -9.25 55.22
N ALA A 268 -31.21 -9.29 55.28
CA ALA A 268 -32.04 -8.87 54.16
C ALA A 268 -31.82 -7.40 53.79
N ARG A 269 -31.81 -6.50 54.79
CA ARG A 269 -31.46 -5.08 54.62
C ARG A 269 -30.05 -4.86 54.07
N LYS A 270 -29.08 -5.64 54.56
CA LYS A 270 -27.69 -5.55 54.10
C LYS A 270 -27.58 -5.96 52.62
N ALA A 271 -28.23 -7.05 52.23
CA ALA A 271 -28.25 -7.51 50.85
C ALA A 271 -28.90 -6.47 49.91
N SER A 272 -30.01 -5.85 50.31
CA SER A 272 -30.66 -4.81 49.49
C SER A 272 -29.74 -3.61 49.28
N ARG A 273 -29.04 -3.15 50.33
CA ARG A 273 -28.06 -2.04 50.21
C ARG A 273 -26.90 -2.38 49.29
N LEU A 274 -26.32 -3.58 49.41
CA LEU A 274 -25.23 -4.01 48.53
C LEU A 274 -25.65 -4.04 47.05
N ILE A 275 -26.87 -4.49 46.75
CA ILE A 275 -27.43 -4.46 45.40
C ILE A 275 -27.50 -3.01 44.88
N ASP A 276 -28.01 -2.09 45.69
CA ASP A 276 -28.13 -0.67 45.33
C ASP A 276 -26.76 -0.01 45.09
N ASP A 277 -25.78 -0.33 45.94
CA ASP A 277 -24.42 0.20 45.84
C ASP A 277 -23.70 -0.31 44.57
N ILE A 278 -23.84 -1.60 44.25
CA ILE A 278 -23.27 -2.19 43.03
C ILE A 278 -23.88 -1.55 41.78
N LEU A 279 -25.20 -1.33 41.76
CA LEU A 279 -25.87 -0.66 40.65
C LEU A 279 -25.41 0.80 40.49
N ARG A 280 -25.25 1.53 41.61
CA ARG A 280 -24.72 2.91 41.58
C ARG A 280 -23.28 2.96 41.09
N LEU A 281 -22.40 2.10 41.60
CA LEU A 281 -21.01 2.04 41.20
C LEU A 281 -20.86 1.72 39.71
N SER A 282 -21.66 0.78 39.23
CA SER A 282 -21.76 0.41 37.81
C SER A 282 -22.11 1.63 36.96
N LYS A 283 -23.10 2.44 37.36
CA LYS A 283 -23.44 3.70 36.64
C LYS A 283 -22.32 4.75 36.68
N ILE A 284 -21.65 4.92 37.83
CA ILE A 284 -20.64 5.98 38.02
C ILE A 284 -19.37 5.70 37.20
N SER A 285 -18.90 4.45 37.12
CA SER A 285 -17.65 4.14 36.39
C SER A 285 -17.73 4.37 34.88
N ARG A 286 -18.93 4.62 34.33
CA ARG A 286 -19.20 4.69 32.89
C ARG A 286 -19.65 6.07 32.39
N GLN A 287 -19.86 7.03 33.27
CA GLN A 287 -20.06 8.41 32.84
C GLN A 287 -18.72 9.00 32.43
N ALA A 288 -18.65 9.53 31.20
CA ALA A 288 -17.53 10.35 30.78
C ALA A 288 -17.41 11.52 31.78
N LEU A 289 -16.23 11.68 32.36
CA LEU A 289 -15.99 12.70 33.37
C LEU A 289 -16.12 14.07 32.69
N VAL A 290 -17.20 14.79 32.99
CA VAL A 290 -17.41 16.15 32.47
C VAL A 290 -16.61 17.11 33.34
N VAL A 291 -15.45 17.51 32.85
CA VAL A 291 -14.63 18.53 33.50
C VAL A 291 -15.20 19.90 33.15
N SER A 292 -15.56 20.68 34.17
CA SER A 292 -16.04 22.06 34.04
C SER A 292 -15.54 22.89 35.23
N ASP A 293 -15.45 24.21 35.05
CA ASP A 293 -15.16 25.13 36.16
C ASP A 293 -16.40 25.26 37.05
N ILE A 294 -16.23 25.04 38.35
CA ILE A 294 -17.31 25.00 39.34
C ILE A 294 -16.99 25.97 40.49
N ASP A 295 -17.95 26.80 40.89
CA ASP A 295 -17.84 27.63 42.10
C ASP A 295 -18.05 26.77 43.36
N LEU A 296 -16.95 26.47 44.04
CA LEU A 296 -16.95 25.67 45.27
C LEU A 296 -17.72 26.34 46.42
N SER A 297 -17.80 27.67 46.46
CA SER A 297 -18.53 28.39 47.51
C SER A 297 -20.04 28.26 47.31
N SER A 298 -20.50 28.35 46.06
CA SER A 298 -21.91 28.11 45.71
C SER A 298 -22.30 26.65 45.97
N LEU A 299 -21.48 25.70 45.54
CA LEU A 299 -21.75 24.27 45.72
C LEU A 299 -21.78 23.88 47.21
N ALA A 300 -20.86 24.40 48.02
CA ALA A 300 -20.86 24.17 49.46
C ALA A 300 -22.11 24.76 50.14
N GLY A 301 -22.58 25.92 49.68
CA GLY A 301 -23.81 26.54 50.16
C GLY A 301 -25.06 25.71 49.84
N GLU A 302 -25.16 25.15 48.62
CA GLU A 302 -26.27 24.26 48.23
C GLU A 302 -26.28 22.98 49.07
N VAL A 303 -25.13 22.30 49.21
CA VAL A 303 -25.05 21.05 49.98
C VAL A 303 -25.36 21.29 51.45
N ALA A 304 -24.91 22.39 52.03
CA ALA A 304 -25.19 22.72 53.43
C ALA A 304 -26.67 23.03 53.70
N ALA A 305 -27.45 23.37 52.68
CA ALA A 305 -28.89 23.59 52.80
C ALA A 305 -29.74 22.30 52.72
N GLU A 306 -29.16 21.19 52.23
CA GLU A 306 -29.81 19.87 52.15
C GLU A 306 -29.58 18.97 53.38
N ILE A 307 -28.68 19.37 54.29
CA ILE A 307 -28.35 18.65 55.53
C ILE A 307 -29.13 19.25 56.70
#